data_AF-A0A6B1GCS1-F1
#
_entry.id   AF-A0A6B1GCS1-F1
#
_cell.length_a   1.000
_cell.length_b   1.000
_cell.length_c   1.000
_cell.angle_alpha   90.00
_cell.angle_beta   90.00
_cell.angle_gamma   90.00
#
_symmetry.space_group_name_H-M   'P 1'
#
loop_
_entity.id
_entity.type
_entity.pdbx_description
1 polymer ?
#
loop_
_entity_poly.entity_id
_entity_poly.type
_entity_poly.pdbx_seq_one_letter_code
_entity_poly.pdbx_strand_id
1 'polypeptide(L)'
;MEAEGAAGTTVETTTVRLDDEDRALLDEIAPEFGGRSAAIKQAIAMLADEHRRRRALEAFMEEWSAESGPPDPDGVAAMSERFFSRR
;
A
#
# COMPACT_ATOMS: atom_id res chain seq x y z
N MET A 1 24.16 -12.66 35.99
CA MET A 1 23.45 -13.72 35.26
C MET A 1 21.99 -13.32 35.29
N GLU A 2 21.61 -12.39 34.41
CA GLU A 2 20.23 -11.92 34.30
C GLU A 2 19.61 -12.64 33.12
N ALA A 3 18.49 -13.31 33.37
CA ALA A 3 17.80 -14.13 32.40
C ALA A 3 17.14 -13.22 31.37
N GLU A 4 17.54 -13.40 30.11
CA GLU A 4 16.97 -12.81 28.92
C GLU A 4 15.51 -13.28 28.80
N GLY A 5 14.59 -12.39 29.16
CA GLY A 5 13.15 -12.65 29.08
C GLY A 5 12.75 -12.82 27.63
N ALA A 6 12.29 -14.03 27.28
CA ALA A 6 11.72 -14.33 25.98
C ALA A 6 10.63 -13.30 25.64
N ALA A 7 10.89 -12.47 24.63
CA ALA A 7 9.88 -11.60 24.03
C ALA A 7 8.85 -12.47 23.32
N GLY A 8 7.89 -13.00 24.08
CA GLY A 8 6.71 -13.65 23.52
C GLY A 8 5.94 -12.62 22.69
N THR A 9 5.69 -12.92 21.42
CA THR A 9 4.82 -12.09 20.58
C THR A 9 3.45 -11.99 21.25
N THR A 10 3.06 -10.79 21.67
CA THR A 10 1.73 -10.54 22.20
C THR A 10 0.72 -10.70 21.07
N VAL A 11 -0.23 -11.63 21.24
CA VAL A 11 -1.33 -11.83 20.31
C VAL A 11 -2.57 -11.18 20.92
N GLU A 12 -3.11 -10.18 20.21
CA GLU A 12 -4.38 -9.56 20.56
C GLU A 12 -5.49 -10.08 19.64
N THR A 13 -6.70 -10.21 20.19
CA THR A 13 -7.88 -10.62 19.42
C THR A 13 -8.75 -9.40 19.16
N THR A 14 -9.09 -9.18 17.89
CA THR A 14 -9.98 -8.09 17.46
C THR A 14 -11.24 -8.68 16.84
N THR A 15 -12.41 -8.24 17.31
CA THR A 15 -13.71 -8.64 16.74
C THR A 15 -14.11 -7.65 15.65
N VAL A 16 -14.40 -8.15 14.44
CA VAL A 16 -14.85 -7.36 13.29
C VAL A 16 -16.27 -7.76 12.93
N ARG A 17 -17.11 -6.77 12.62
CA ARG A 17 -18.45 -6.99 12.08
C ARG A 17 -18.38 -6.95 10.57
N LEU A 18 -18.89 -7.99 9.92
CA LEU A 18 -19.02 -8.10 8.48
C LEU A 18 -20.50 -8.23 8.14
N ASP A 19 -20.91 -7.66 7.02
CA ASP A 19 -22.20 -8.00 6.43
C ASP A 19 -22.14 -9.37 5.74
N ASP A 20 -23.26 -9.79 5.16
CA ASP A 20 -23.34 -11.11 4.52
C ASP A 20 -22.48 -11.22 3.25
N GLU A 21 -22.26 -10.13 2.53
CA GLU A 21 -21.45 -10.09 1.32
C GLU A 21 -19.97 -10.22 1.68
N ASP A 22 -19.48 -9.39 2.60
CA ASP A 22 -18.11 -9.43 3.10
C ASP A 22 -17.78 -10.78 3.74
N ARG A 23 -18.73 -11.36 4.48
CA ARG A 23 -18.57 -12.70 5.06
C ARG A 23 -18.44 -13.76 3.98
N ALA A 24 -19.25 -13.70 2.92
CA ALA A 24 -19.18 -14.65 1.81
C ALA A 24 -17.85 -14.53 1.06
N LEU A 25 -17.38 -13.31 0.81
CA LEU A 25 -16.06 -13.07 0.20
C LEU A 25 -14.92 -13.63 1.06
N LEU A 26 -14.96 -13.40 2.38
CA LEU A 26 -13.97 -13.96 3.29
C LEU A 26 -14.01 -15.49 3.28
N ASP A 27 -15.20 -16.09 3.23
CA ASP A 27 -15.38 -17.55 3.19
C ASP A 27 -14.87 -18.17 1.88
N GLU A 28 -14.99 -17.45 0.77
CA GLU A 28 -14.46 -17.85 -0.54
C GLU A 28 -12.92 -17.90 -0.52
N ILE A 29 -12.26 -16.85 -0.02
CA ILE A 29 -10.79 -16.75 -0.08
C ILE A 29 -10.07 -17.44 1.08
N ALA A 30 -10.72 -17.58 2.24
CA ALA A 30 -10.10 -18.12 3.45
C ALA A 30 -9.36 -19.46 3.26
N PRO A 31 -9.87 -20.45 2.49
CA PRO A 31 -9.19 -21.72 2.28
C PRO A 31 -7.80 -21.58 1.66
N GLU A 32 -7.59 -20.59 0.79
CA GLU A 32 -6.29 -20.37 0.13
C GLU A 32 -5.21 -19.88 1.09
N PHE A 33 -5.61 -19.20 2.16
CA PHE A 33 -4.70 -18.60 3.13
C PHE A 33 -4.59 -19.39 4.45
N GLY A 34 -5.19 -20.57 4.55
CA GLY A 34 -5.18 -21.38 5.78
C GLY A 34 -6.22 -20.96 6.83
N GLY A 35 -7.31 -20.33 6.39
CA GLY A 35 -8.47 -19.95 7.19
C GLY A 35 -8.66 -18.44 7.32
N ARG A 36 -9.82 -18.04 7.89
CA ARG A 36 -10.26 -16.64 7.98
C ARG A 36 -9.23 -15.73 8.64
N SER A 37 -8.68 -16.14 9.78
CA SER A 37 -7.71 -15.31 10.52
C SER A 37 -6.41 -15.09 9.73
N ALA A 38 -5.96 -16.08 8.97
CA ALA A 38 -4.76 -15.97 8.16
C ALA A 38 -5.00 -15.12 6.90
N ALA A 39 -6.16 -15.27 6.25
CA ALA A 39 -6.61 -14.40 5.17
C ALA A 39 -6.68 -12.93 5.61
N ILE A 40 -7.28 -12.64 6.77
CA ILE A 40 -7.36 -11.28 7.33
C ILE A 40 -5.96 -10.72 7.62
N LYS A 41 -5.06 -11.51 8.22
CA LYS A 41 -3.67 -11.08 8.47
C LYS A 41 -2.96 -10.73 7.16
N GLN A 42 -3.14 -11.54 6.12
CA GLN A 42 -2.55 -11.28 4.82
C GLN A 42 -3.13 -10.02 4.18
N ALA A 43 -4.45 -9.82 4.24
CA ALA A 43 -5.11 -8.62 3.75
C ALA A 43 -4.60 -7.35 4.45
N ILE A 44 -4.43 -7.39 5.78
CA ILE A 44 -3.87 -6.28 6.56
C ILE A 44 -2.43 -5.97 6.10
N ALA A 45 -1.60 -7.00 5.89
CA ALA A 45 -0.23 -6.82 5.42
C ALA A 45 -0.20 -6.15 4.03
N MET A 46 -1.03 -6.63 3.10
CA MET A 46 -1.15 -6.06 1.76
C MET A 46 -1.60 -4.60 1.78
N LEU A 47 -2.61 -4.27 2.59
CA LEU A 47 -3.09 -2.89 2.75
C LEU A 47 -2.00 -1.98 3.34
N ALA A 48 -1.24 -2.48 4.31
CA ALA A 48 -0.14 -1.74 4.91
C ALA A 48 1.01 -1.48 3.91
N ASP A 49 1.36 -2.47 3.09
CA ASP A 49 2.35 -2.30 2.02
C ASP A 49 1.89 -1.31 0.96
N GLU A 50 0.63 -1.38 0.53
CA GLU A 50 0.06 -0.42 -0.41
C GLU A 50 0.11 1.01 0.15
N HIS A 51 -0.29 1.19 1.41
CA HIS A 51 -0.22 2.49 2.06
C HIS A 51 1.21 3.02 2.14
N ARG A 52 2.18 2.17 2.51
CA ARG A 52 3.60 2.54 2.53
C ARG A 52 4.12 2.95 1.16
N ARG A 53 3.79 2.20 0.11
CA ARG A 53 4.21 2.51 -1.27
C ARG A 53 3.66 3.86 -1.73
N ARG A 54 2.37 4.11 -1.49
CA ARG A 54 1.74 5.40 -1.81
C ARG A 54 2.42 6.56 -1.08
N ARG A 55 2.68 6.41 0.22
CA ARG A 55 3.38 7.44 1.01
C ARG A 55 4.81 7.69 0.52
N ALA A 56 5.54 6.63 0.16
CA ALA A 56 6.88 6.74 -0.39
C ALA A 56 6.87 7.46 -1.74
N LEU A 57 5.90 7.17 -2.60
CA LEU A 57 5.73 7.85 -3.88
C LEU A 57 5.37 9.33 -3.70
N GLU A 58 4.45 9.65 -2.78
CA GLU A 58 4.08 11.03 -2.45
C GLU A 58 5.31 11.82 -1.97
N ALA A 59 6.09 11.25 -1.04
CA ALA A 59 7.30 11.89 -0.52
C ALA A 59 8.36 12.09 -1.61
N PHE A 60 8.56 11.08 -2.46
CA PHE A 60 9.48 11.18 -3.60
C PHE A 60 9.07 12.28 -4.58
N MET A 61 7.77 12.38 -4.91
CA MET A 61 7.27 13.41 -5.82
C MET A 61 7.40 14.82 -5.22
N GLU A 62 7.19 14.96 -3.90
CA GLU A 62 7.38 16.22 -3.19
C GLU A 62 8.85 16.65 -3.19
N GLU A 63 9.77 15.74 -2.85
CA GLU A 63 11.22 15.97 -2.89
C GLU A 63 11.67 16.35 -4.31
N TRP A 64 11.29 15.57 -5.31
CA TRP A 64 11.65 15.83 -6.70
C TRP A 64 11.12 17.18 -7.21
N SER A 65 9.88 17.53 -6.86
CA SER A 65 9.30 18.84 -7.21
C SER A 65 10.00 19.99 -6.51
N ALA A 66 10.50 19.80 -5.29
CA ALA A 66 11.24 20.83 -4.56
C ALA A 66 12.63 21.06 -5.19
N GLU A 67 13.30 20.00 -5.64
CA GLU A 67 14.62 20.08 -6.27
C GLU A 67 14.57 20.63 -7.70
N SER A 68 13.63 20.14 -8.51
CA SER A 68 13.57 20.46 -9.94
C SER A 68 12.70 21.67 -10.26
N GLY A 69 11.79 22.04 -9.33
CA GLY A 69 10.75 23.03 -9.60
C GLY A 69 9.71 22.53 -10.61
N PRO A 70 8.66 23.32 -10.87
CA PRO A 70 7.71 22.99 -11.93
C PRO A 70 8.42 22.98 -13.31
N PRO A 71 8.01 22.09 -14.24
CA PRO A 71 8.58 22.08 -15.57
C PRO A 71 8.34 23.41 -16.29
N ASP A 72 9.33 23.86 -17.07
CA ASP A 72 9.22 25.05 -17.90
C ASP A 72 8.11 24.85 -18.96
N PRO A 73 7.02 25.64 -18.92
CA PRO A 73 5.89 25.46 -19.82
C PRO A 73 6.27 25.65 -21.29
N ASP A 74 7.21 26.53 -21.60
CA ASP A 74 7.64 26.79 -22.98
C ASP A 74 8.47 25.62 -23.53
N GLY A 75 9.38 25.07 -22.72
CA GLY A 75 10.11 23.85 -23.04
C GLY A 75 9.20 22.62 -23.22
N VAL A 76 8.15 22.49 -22.39
CA VAL A 76 7.15 21.41 -22.52
C VAL A 76 6.34 21.54 -23.80
N ALA A 77 5.92 22.76 -24.17
CA ALA A 77 5.20 23.01 -25.43
C ALA A 77 6.07 22.66 -26.65
N ALA A 78 7.33 23.10 -26.68
CA ALA A 78 8.26 22.80 -27.75
C ALA A 78 8.54 21.28 -27.89
N MET A 79 8.67 20.55 -26.77
CA MET A 79 8.80 19.10 -26.79
C MET A 79 7.53 18.41 -27.29
N SER A 80 6.36 18.92 -26.89
CA SER A 80 5.07 18.37 -27.30
C SER A 80 4.84 18.50 -28.81
N GLU A 81 5.18 19.66 -29.38
CA GLU A 81 5.13 19.87 -30.83
C GLU A 81 6.08 18.92 -31.57
N ARG A 82 7.29 18.74 -31.07
CA ARG A 82 8.33 17.91 -31.71
C ARG A 82 7.98 16.42 -31.74
N PHE A 83 7.34 15.89 -30.69
CA PHE A 83 7.16 14.45 -30.52
C PHE A 83 5.70 13.98 -30.63
N PHE A 84 4.72 14.83 -30.32
CA PHE A 84 3.31 14.45 -30.25
C PHE A 84 2.42 15.15 -31.29
N SER A 85 2.91 16.13 -32.06
CA SER A 85 2.08 16.81 -33.10
C SER A 85 2.09 16.16 -34.49
N ARG A 86 2.74 14.99 -34.67
CA ARG A 86 2.67 14.22 -35.93
C ARG A 86 1.61 13.12 -35.85
N ARG A 87 0.34 13.52 -35.85
CA ARG A 87 -0.82 12.66 -36.19
C ARG A 87 -1.91 13.52 -36.81
#